data_AF-A0A959FTI2-F1
#
_entry.id   AF-A0A959FTI2-F1
#
_cell.length_a   1.000
_cell.length_b   1.000
_cell.length_c   1.000
_cell.angle_alpha   90.00
_cell.angle_beta   90.00
_cell.angle_gamma   90.00
#
_symmetry.space_group_name_H-M   'P 1'
#
loop_
_entity.id
_entity.type
_entity.pdbx_description
1 polymer ?
#
loop_
_entity_poly.entity_id
_entity_poly.type
_entity_poly.pdbx_seq_one_letter_code
_entity_poly.pdbx_strand_id
1 'polypeptide(L)'
;MGSGKSAVGKQLSQALSLPFQDLDTYLEAAVGRSISQIFEEAGEAVFRQMEQFYLRRVLQEYPDLILATGGGTPCFFDNMVQMRQASTCIYLQTPVDQLVQRLWQETEHRPLLNGKSPLQVRQFLEDQ
;
A
#
# COMPACT_ATOMS: atom_id res chain seq x y z
N MET A 1 2.16 -5.52 -4.13
CA MET A 1 0.83 -5.82 -3.49
C MET A 1 0.72 -7.32 -3.22
N GLY A 2 -0.29 -7.82 -2.49
CA GLY A 2 -0.49 -9.27 -2.30
C GLY A 2 0.39 -9.96 -1.23
N SER A 3 1.26 -9.22 -0.54
CA SER A 3 2.15 -9.75 0.50
C SER A 3 1.47 -10.07 1.84
N GLY A 4 0.15 -9.87 1.95
CA GLY A 4 -0.62 -10.20 3.16
C GLY A 4 -0.63 -9.11 4.24
N LYS A 5 -0.20 -7.87 3.95
CA LYS A 5 -0.16 -6.76 4.92
C LYS A 5 -1.44 -6.56 5.70
N SER A 6 -2.60 -6.51 5.02
CA SER A 6 -3.88 -6.30 5.70
C SER A 6 -4.30 -7.51 6.54
N ALA A 7 -3.94 -8.74 6.14
CA ALA A 7 -4.21 -9.95 6.92
C ALA A 7 -3.36 -10.01 8.18
N VAL A 8 -2.04 -9.82 8.04
CA VAL A 8 -1.09 -9.79 9.17
C VAL A 8 -1.38 -8.61 10.10
N GLY A 9 -1.66 -7.42 9.54
CA GLY A 9 -1.96 -6.23 10.33
C GLY A 9 -3.20 -6.37 11.21
N LYS A 10 -4.27 -7.00 10.68
CA LYS A 10 -5.47 -7.31 11.48
C LYS A 10 -5.19 -8.29 12.61
N GLN A 11 -4.40 -9.34 12.37
CA GLN A 11 -4.00 -10.28 13.42
C GLN A 11 -3.12 -9.61 14.48
N LEU A 12 -2.17 -8.77 14.05
CA LEU A 12 -1.29 -8.04 14.95
C LEU A 12 -2.07 -7.04 15.81
N SER A 13 -3.06 -6.37 15.22
CA SER A 13 -3.98 -5.47 15.93
C SER A 13 -4.71 -6.17 17.06
N GLN A 14 -5.23 -7.37 16.82
CA GLN A 14 -5.87 -8.18 17.87
C GLN A 14 -4.87 -8.60 18.96
N ALA A 15 -3.68 -9.05 18.56
CA ALA A 15 -2.66 -9.51 19.50
C ALA A 15 -2.10 -8.40 20.39
N LEU A 16 -1.94 -7.18 19.84
CA LEU A 16 -1.37 -6.04 20.54
C LEU A 16 -2.42 -5.09 21.13
N SER A 17 -3.71 -5.32 20.85
CA SER A 17 -4.81 -4.39 21.20
C SER A 17 -4.59 -2.97 20.65
N LEU A 18 -4.00 -2.86 19.47
CA LEU A 18 -3.77 -1.60 18.76
C LEU A 18 -4.74 -1.47 17.58
N PRO A 19 -5.20 -0.26 17.22
CA PRO A 19 -5.97 -0.06 16.00
C PRO A 19 -5.17 -0.45 14.76
N PHE A 20 -5.89 -0.85 13.71
CA PHE A 20 -5.34 -1.14 12.39
C PHE A 20 -5.93 -0.16 11.38
N GLN A 21 -5.07 0.41 10.53
CA GLN A 21 -5.48 1.26 9.42
C GLN A 21 -4.73 0.84 8.16
N ASP A 22 -5.42 0.88 7.02
CA ASP A 22 -4.81 0.80 5.70
C ASP A 22 -4.69 2.22 5.13
N LEU A 23 -3.51 2.59 4.65
CA LEU A 23 -3.23 3.94 4.15
C LEU A 23 -4.08 4.26 2.91
N ASP A 24 -4.30 3.28 2.03
CA ASP A 24 -5.10 3.48 0.82
C ASP A 24 -6.55 3.78 1.22
N THR A 25 -7.11 2.99 2.15
CA THR A 25 -8.47 3.24 2.69
C THR A 25 -8.58 4.58 3.42
N TYR A 26 -7.55 4.98 4.18
CA TYR A 26 -7.54 6.27 4.87
C TYR A 26 -7.56 7.44 3.89
N LEU A 27 -6.75 7.36 2.83
CA LEU A 27 -6.69 8.36 1.77
C LEU A 27 -8.04 8.44 1.03
N GLU A 28 -8.62 7.31 0.62
CA GLU A 28 -9.91 7.29 -0.09
C GLU A 28 -11.03 7.90 0.76
N ALA A 29 -11.07 7.58 2.05
CA ALA A 29 -12.04 8.13 2.99
C ALA A 29 -11.88 9.65 3.16
N ALA A 30 -10.64 10.15 3.23
CA ALA A 30 -10.36 11.57 3.38
C ALA A 30 -10.68 12.38 2.11
N VAL A 31 -10.48 11.80 0.93
CA VAL A 31 -10.68 12.45 -0.38
C VAL A 31 -12.12 12.29 -0.89
N GLY A 32 -12.83 11.24 -0.46
CA GLY A 32 -14.16 10.89 -0.96
C GLY A 32 -14.13 10.33 -2.40
N ARG A 33 -12.99 9.82 -2.86
CA ARG A 33 -12.80 9.21 -4.18
C ARG A 33 -11.93 7.97 -4.05
N SER A 34 -12.16 6.98 -4.90
CA SER A 34 -11.31 5.80 -4.97
C SER A 34 -9.94 6.12 -5.59
N ILE A 35 -8.93 5.32 -5.27
CA ILE A 35 -7.60 5.44 -5.89
C ILE A 35 -7.70 5.29 -7.41
N SER A 36 -8.53 4.35 -7.91
CA SER A 36 -8.75 4.20 -9.35
C SER A 36 -9.22 5.49 -10.01
N GLN A 37 -10.21 6.18 -9.41
CA GLN A 37 -10.67 7.49 -9.90
C GLN A 37 -9.57 8.55 -9.87
N ILE A 38 -8.77 8.59 -8.80
CA ILE A 38 -7.65 9.54 -8.69
C ILE A 38 -6.62 9.29 -9.79
N PHE A 39 -6.30 8.02 -10.08
CA PHE A 39 -5.39 7.66 -11.17
C PHE A 39 -5.95 8.03 -12.54
N GLU A 40 -7.24 7.78 -12.79
CA GLU A 40 -7.90 8.11 -14.06
C GLU A 40 -8.00 9.62 -14.30
N GLU A 41 -8.33 10.40 -13.27
CA GLU A 41 -8.56 11.84 -13.39
C GLU A 41 -7.28 12.68 -13.29
N ALA A 42 -6.35 12.30 -12.41
CA ALA A 42 -5.20 13.13 -12.04
C ALA A 42 -3.84 12.46 -12.28
N GLY A 43 -3.82 11.16 -12.58
CA GLY A 43 -2.61 10.40 -12.85
C GLY A 43 -1.79 10.04 -11.61
N GLU A 44 -0.78 9.19 -11.82
CA GLU A 44 0.02 8.62 -10.74
C GLU A 44 0.79 9.69 -9.94
N ALA A 45 1.35 10.70 -10.61
CA ALA A 45 2.15 11.73 -9.94
C ALA A 45 1.37 12.46 -8.84
N VAL A 46 0.10 12.79 -9.11
CA VAL A 46 -0.79 13.43 -8.14
C VAL A 46 -1.14 12.46 -7.01
N PHE A 47 -1.47 11.21 -7.35
CA PHE A 47 -1.70 10.17 -6.34
C PHE A 47 -0.50 10.03 -5.39
N ARG A 48 0.75 10.01 -5.90
CA ARG A 48 1.95 9.89 -5.05
C ARG A 48 2.13 11.09 -4.11
N GLN A 49 1.84 12.31 -4.56
CA GLN A 49 1.86 13.49 -3.70
C GLN A 49 0.81 13.40 -2.58
N MET A 50 -0.39 12.92 -2.91
CA MET A 50 -1.46 12.69 -1.93
C MET A 50 -1.08 11.57 -0.95
N GLU A 51 -0.53 10.47 -1.44
CA GLU A 51 -0.05 9.33 -0.65
C GLU A 51 1.00 9.80 0.38
N GLN A 52 1.99 10.61 -0.03
CA GLN A 52 2.97 11.21 0.89
C GLN A 52 2.31 12.11 1.94
N PHE A 53 1.38 12.98 1.52
CA PHE A 53 0.70 13.90 2.43
C PHE A 53 -0.07 13.13 3.52
N TYR A 54 -0.88 12.14 3.12
CA TYR A 54 -1.68 11.37 4.06
C TYR A 54 -0.84 10.41 4.91
N LEU A 55 0.26 9.85 4.38
CA LEU A 55 1.22 9.10 5.19
C LEU A 55 1.76 9.94 6.34
N ARG A 56 2.26 11.15 6.04
CA ARG A 56 2.79 12.07 7.06
C ARG A 56 1.73 12.45 8.09
N ARG A 57 0.50 12.69 7.63
CA ARG A 57 -0.63 12.99 8.51
C ARG A 57 -0.91 11.84 9.48
N VAL A 58 -1.00 10.60 9.00
CA VAL A 58 -1.26 9.43 9.84
C VAL A 58 -0.15 9.24 10.87
N LEU A 59 1.12 9.33 10.45
CA LEU A 59 2.27 9.18 11.34
C LEU A 59 2.32 10.23 12.45
N GLN A 60 1.76 11.43 12.22
CA GLN A 60 1.71 12.51 13.22
C GLN A 60 0.48 12.41 14.13
N GLU A 61 -0.68 12.02 13.60
CA GLU A 61 -1.94 12.02 14.34
C GLU A 61 -2.15 10.75 15.19
N TYR A 62 -1.56 9.61 14.80
CA TYR A 62 -1.84 8.31 15.42
C TYR A 62 -0.55 7.60 15.88
N PRO A 63 -0.03 7.90 17.08
CA PRO A 63 1.21 7.30 17.58
C PRO A 63 1.08 5.80 17.90
N ASP A 64 -0.11 5.34 18.28
CA ASP A 64 -0.38 3.96 18.68
C ASP A 64 -1.23 3.25 17.61
N LEU A 65 -0.65 2.98 16.44
CA LEU A 65 -1.35 2.44 15.27
C LEU A 65 -0.51 1.40 14.52
N ILE A 66 -1.17 0.34 14.05
CA ILE A 66 -0.62 -0.54 13.01
C ILE A 66 -1.10 -0.04 11.66
N LEU A 67 -0.16 0.45 10.85
CA LEU A 67 -0.43 0.99 9.52
C LEU A 67 0.03 0.01 8.44
N ALA A 68 -0.89 -0.43 7.58
CA ALA A 68 -0.56 -1.05 6.31
C ALA A 68 -0.38 0.04 5.25
N THR A 69 0.74 0.00 4.51
CA THR A 69 1.04 0.92 3.42
C THR A 69 0.84 0.26 2.05
N GLY A 70 0.70 1.07 1.00
CA GLY A 70 0.71 0.61 -0.39
C GLY A 70 2.07 0.01 -0.78
N GLY A 71 2.08 -0.81 -1.83
CA GLY A 71 3.32 -1.43 -2.31
C GLY A 71 4.35 -0.41 -2.80
N GLY A 72 3.88 0.68 -3.41
CA GLY A 72 4.73 1.75 -3.90
C GLY A 72 5.10 2.80 -2.85
N THR A 73 4.38 2.89 -1.73
CA THR A 73 4.58 3.93 -0.70
C THR A 73 6.05 4.14 -0.30
N PRO A 74 6.87 3.11 0.01
CA PRO A 74 8.26 3.31 0.40
C PRO A 74 9.18 3.78 -0.74
N CYS A 75 8.76 3.67 -2.00
CA CYS A 75 9.59 3.92 -3.18
C CYS A 75 9.58 5.39 -3.64
N PHE A 76 8.67 6.21 -3.12
CA PHE A 76 8.51 7.61 -3.55
C PHE A 76 8.92 8.60 -2.45
N PHE A 77 9.54 9.69 -2.89
CA PHE A 77 10.01 10.79 -2.03
C PHE A 77 10.89 10.29 -0.86
N ASP A 78 10.66 10.82 0.34
CA ASP A 78 11.33 10.44 1.59
C ASP A 78 10.45 9.54 2.47
N ASN A 79 9.40 8.91 1.92
CA ASN A 79 8.41 8.16 2.69
C ASN A 79 9.04 7.08 3.56
N MET A 80 10.00 6.31 3.03
CA MET A 80 10.69 5.28 3.81
C MET A 80 11.50 5.88 4.96
N VAL A 81 12.12 7.05 4.76
CA VAL A 81 12.87 7.73 5.82
C VAL A 81 11.91 8.18 6.93
N GLN A 82 10.80 8.82 6.57
CA GLN A 82 9.78 9.27 7.53
C GLN A 82 9.18 8.11 8.33
N MET A 83 8.83 7.00 7.65
CA MET A 83 8.31 5.81 8.33
C MET A 83 9.31 5.24 9.33
N ARG A 84 10.59 5.11 8.95
CA ARG A 84 11.64 4.58 9.86
C ARG A 84 11.94 5.50 11.03
N GLN A 85 11.77 6.81 10.86
CA GLN A 85 11.97 7.78 11.94
C GLN A 85 10.80 7.78 12.94
N ALA A 86 9.57 7.62 12.46
CA ALA A 86 8.37 7.70 13.29
C ALA A 86 7.88 6.34 13.83
N SER A 87 8.33 5.21 13.27
CA SER A 87 7.71 3.91 13.55
C SER A 87 8.65 2.72 13.38
N THR A 88 8.21 1.55 13.88
CA THR A 88 8.84 0.26 13.57
C THR A 88 8.34 -0.26 12.23
N CYS A 89 9.24 -0.36 11.24
CA CYS A 89 8.90 -0.85 9.90
C CYS A 89 9.08 -2.37 9.79
N ILE A 90 8.03 -3.08 9.39
CA ILE A 90 8.04 -4.54 9.16
C ILE A 90 7.85 -4.82 7.67
N TYR A 91 8.81 -5.50 7.05
CA TYR A 91 8.72 -5.94 5.66
C TYR A 91 8.23 -7.39 5.57
N LEU A 92 7.06 -7.59 4.98
CA LEU A 92 6.51 -8.93 4.71
C LEU A 92 7.03 -9.45 3.38
N GLN A 93 8.15 -10.16 3.43
CA GLN A 93 8.74 -10.80 2.25
C GLN A 93 7.92 -12.02 1.83
N THR A 94 7.32 -11.96 0.65
CA THR A 94 6.55 -13.06 0.06
C THR A 94 7.22 -13.46 -1.25
N PRO A 95 7.42 -14.76 -1.53
CA PRO A 95 7.99 -15.21 -2.80
C PRO A 95 7.19 -14.70 -4.00
N VAL A 96 7.89 -14.30 -5.07
CA VAL A 96 7.29 -13.75 -6.30
C VAL A 96 6.21 -14.68 -6.86
N ASP A 97 6.45 -15.99 -6.88
CA ASP A 97 5.48 -16.97 -7.38
C ASP A 97 4.13 -16.89 -6.64
N GLN A 98 4.16 -16.72 -5.32
CA GLN A 98 2.94 -16.55 -4.50
C GLN A 98 2.30 -15.19 -4.74
N LEU A 99 3.09 -14.13 -4.94
CA LEU A 99 2.58 -12.80 -5.27
C LEU A 99 1.85 -12.81 -6.61
N VAL A 100 2.43 -13.45 -7.65
CA VAL A 100 1.80 -13.60 -8.96
C VAL A 100 0.48 -14.34 -8.84
N GLN A 101 0.44 -15.47 -8.12
CA GLN A 101 -0.79 -16.25 -7.93
C GLN A 101 -1.91 -15.44 -7.27
N ARG A 102 -1.58 -14.66 -6.22
CA ARG A 102 -2.55 -13.81 -5.52
C ARG A 102 -3.00 -12.63 -6.37
N LEU A 103 -2.09 -11.98 -7.06
CA LEU A 103 -2.37 -10.76 -7.83
C LEU A 103 -3.12 -11.04 -9.13
N TRP A 104 -2.89 -12.21 -9.74
CA TRP A 104 -3.57 -12.60 -10.97
C TRP A 104 -5.10 -12.68 -10.80
N GLN A 105 -5.58 -13.06 -9.62
CA GLN A 105 -7.02 -13.17 -9.34
C GLN A 105 -7.71 -11.81 -9.13
N GLU A 106 -6.95 -10.71 -9.01
CA GLU A 106 -7.46 -9.38 -8.66
C GLU A 106 -7.00 -8.29 -9.65
N THR A 107 -6.60 -8.67 -10.87
CA THR A 107 -6.06 -7.74 -11.87
C THR A 107 -7.04 -6.63 -12.27
N GLU A 108 -8.35 -6.91 -12.31
CA GLU A 108 -9.39 -5.93 -12.66
C GLU A 108 -9.48 -4.75 -11.68
N HIS A 109 -9.22 -4.99 -10.39
CA HIS A 109 -9.26 -3.96 -9.35
C HIS A 109 -7.93 -3.22 -9.18
N ARG A 110 -6.93 -3.49 -10.03
CA ARG A 110 -5.56 -2.98 -9.87
C ARG A 110 -5.14 -2.23 -11.13
N PRO A 111 -5.27 -0.89 -11.15
CA PRO A 111 -4.96 -0.06 -12.33
C PRO A 111 -3.58 -0.35 -12.94
N LEU A 112 -2.56 -0.62 -12.11
CA LEU A 112 -1.20 -0.92 -12.55
C LEU A 112 -1.01 -2.32 -13.17
N LEU A 113 -1.93 -3.26 -12.91
CA LEU A 113 -1.87 -4.64 -13.40
C LEU A 113 -2.94 -4.97 -14.44
N ASN A 114 -3.91 -4.07 -14.63
CA ASN A 114 -4.99 -4.26 -15.57
C ASN A 114 -4.44 -4.42 -17.00
N GLY A 115 -4.92 -5.44 -17.72
CA GLY A 115 -4.48 -5.77 -19.08
C GLY A 115 -3.10 -6.44 -19.20
N LYS A 116 -2.39 -6.74 -18.11
CA LYS A 116 -1.10 -7.45 -18.15
C LYS A 116 -1.30 -8.97 -18.17
N SER A 117 -0.44 -9.70 -18.88
CA SER A 117 -0.35 -11.16 -18.83
C SER A 117 0.35 -11.65 -17.54
N PRO A 118 0.23 -12.93 -17.14
CA PRO A 118 0.91 -13.46 -15.96
C PRO A 118 2.44 -13.27 -15.99
N LEU A 119 3.04 -13.37 -17.18
CA LEU A 119 4.47 -13.11 -17.40
C LEU A 119 4.81 -11.63 -17.17
N GLN A 120 3.98 -10.71 -17.66
CA GLN A 120 4.17 -9.27 -17.45
C GLN A 120 3.95 -8.86 -15.98
N VAL A 121 3.03 -9.53 -15.27
CA VAL A 121 2.85 -9.34 -13.82
C VAL A 121 4.06 -9.84 -13.04
N ARG A 122 4.61 -11.01 -13.40
CA ARG A 122 5.85 -11.52 -12.79
C ARG A 122 7.00 -10.53 -12.98
N GLN A 123 7.25 -10.13 -14.22
CA GLN A 123 8.35 -9.22 -14.54
C GLN A 123 8.22 -7.89 -13.80
N PHE A 124 7.00 -7.33 -13.73
CA PHE A 124 6.72 -6.14 -12.93
C PHE A 124 7.07 -6.31 -11.44
N LEU A 125 6.86 -7.49 -10.85
CA LEU A 125 7.17 -7.76 -9.44
C LEU A 125 8.65 -8.02 -9.18
N GLU A 126 9.38 -8.53 -10.18
CA GLU A 126 10.83 -8.76 -10.10
C GLU A 126 11.64 -7.46 -10.26
N ASP A 127 11.08 -6.47 -10.97
CA ASP A 127 11.68 -5.16 -11.21
C ASP A 127 11.47 -4.15 -10.04
N GLN A 128 10.76 -4.53 -8.96
CA GLN A 128 10.51 -3.69 -7.77
C GLN A 128 11.41 -4.04 -6.59
#